data_AF-A0A932P2P9-F1
#
_entry.id   AF-A0A932P2P9-F1
#
_cell.length_a   1.000
_cell.length_b   1.000
_cell.length_c   1.000
_cell.angle_alpha   90.00
_cell.angle_beta   90.00
_cell.angle_gamma   90.00
#
_symmetry.space_group_name_H-M   'P 1'
#
loop_
_entity.id
_entity.type
_entity.pdbx_description
1 polymer ?
#
loop_
_entity_poly.entity_id
_entity_poly.type
_entity_poly.pdbx_seq_one_letter_code
_entity_poly.pdbx_strand_id
1 'polypeptide(L)'
;MALRLILVLAAILGIWWALRWWSKAPPDQARKTLIAAIMILLVVGGIALVATGKLGGLFAIAAGLSPWISRALRLHGFWRTIQRMRGKGQEPPSAAAPPPPDSAMTPAQAYEILGLAPGATPEQIREAHRRLMRANHP
;
A
#
# COMPACT_ATOMS: atom_id res chain seq x y z
N MET A 1 50.33 -21.72 -13.16
CA MET A 1 49.09 -22.52 -12.96
C MET A 1 48.65 -22.59 -11.49
N ALA A 2 49.57 -22.71 -10.53
CA ALA A 2 49.24 -22.73 -9.10
C ALA A 2 48.42 -21.52 -8.61
N LEU A 3 48.72 -20.29 -9.08
CA LEU A 3 47.97 -19.09 -8.68
C LEU A 3 46.51 -19.11 -9.15
N ARG A 4 46.23 -19.63 -10.35
CA ARG A 4 44.86 -19.78 -10.86
C ARG A 4 44.09 -20.84 -10.07
N LEU A 5 44.74 -21.93 -9.68
CA LEU A 5 44.15 -22.97 -8.83
C LEU A 5 43.82 -22.45 -7.43
N ILE A 6 44.70 -21.63 -6.84
CA ILE A 6 44.47 -21.01 -5.52
C ILE A 6 43.29 -20.03 -5.59
N LEU A 7 43.20 -19.21 -6.65
CA LEU A 7 42.06 -18.30 -6.83
C LEU A 7 40.73 -19.04 -7.02
N VAL A 8 40.73 -20.15 -7.76
CA VAL A 8 39.54 -20.99 -7.94
C VAL A 8 39.15 -21.66 -6.63
N LEU A 9 40.11 -22.20 -5.87
CA LEU A 9 39.86 -22.78 -4.55
C LEU A 9 39.33 -21.74 -3.56
N ALA A 10 39.91 -20.53 -3.53
CA ALA A 10 39.45 -19.44 -2.68
C ALA A 10 38.04 -18.97 -3.06
N ALA A 11 37.72 -18.90 -4.36
CA ALA A 11 36.38 -18.57 -4.84
C ALA A 11 35.36 -19.64 -4.42
N ILE A 12 35.71 -20.92 -4.56
CA ILE A 12 34.84 -22.03 -4.14
C ILE A 12 34.62 -22.01 -2.62
N LEU A 13 35.68 -21.79 -1.82
CA LEU A 13 35.58 -21.68 -0.37
C LEU A 13 34.70 -20.49 0.06
N GLY A 14 34.87 -19.34 -0.60
CA GLY A 14 34.07 -18.14 -0.34
C GLY A 14 32.60 -18.34 -0.68
N ILE A 15 32.29 -18.96 -1.83
CA ILE A 15 30.93 -19.31 -2.23
C ILE A 15 30.31 -20.32 -1.25
N TRP A 16 31.05 -21.35 -0.84
CA TRP A 16 30.57 -22.33 0.13
C TRP A 16 30.29 -21.71 1.50
N TRP A 17 31.15 -20.80 1.96
CA TRP A 17 30.96 -20.07 3.21
C TRP A 17 29.74 -19.13 3.15
N ALA A 18 29.58 -18.40 2.04
CA ALA A 18 28.43 -17.54 1.79
C ALA A 18 27.12 -18.33 1.75
N LEU A 19 27.08 -19.48 1.08
CA LEU A 19 25.93 -20.38 1.02
C LEU A 19 25.58 -20.95 2.40
N ARG A 20 26.59 -21.37 3.16
CA ARG A 20 26.42 -21.89 4.52
C ARG A 20 25.90 -20.83 5.48
N TRP A 21 26.28 -19.57 5.30
CA TRP A 21 25.77 -18.45 6.07
C TRP A 21 24.33 -18.09 5.66
N TRP A 22 24.03 -18.13 4.35
CA TRP A 22 22.67 -17.90 3.83
C TRP A 22 21.67 -18.95 4.30
N SER A 23 22.11 -20.21 4.44
CA SER A 23 21.25 -21.31 4.91
C SER A 23 20.87 -21.21 6.40
N LYS A 24 21.51 -20.33 7.18
CA LYS A 24 21.19 -20.08 8.60
C LYS A 24 20.54 -18.73 8.86
N ALA A 25 20.41 -17.87 7.85
CA ALA A 25 19.84 -16.54 8.04
C ALA A 25 18.30 -16.63 8.14
N PRO A 26 17.66 -15.99 9.15
CA PRO A 26 16.21 -15.94 9.26
C PRO A 26 15.61 -15.35 7.97
N PRO A 27 14.50 -15.89 7.45
CA PRO A 27 13.96 -15.57 6.11
C PRO A 27 13.67 -14.07 5.91
N ASP A 28 13.49 -13.32 7.01
CA ASP A 28 13.21 -11.89 6.99
C ASP A 28 14.45 -11.01 6.65
N GLN A 29 15.65 -11.44 7.06
CA GLN A 29 16.89 -10.72 6.75
C GLN A 29 17.52 -11.18 5.45
N ALA A 30 17.39 -12.47 5.10
CA ALA A 30 17.89 -13.02 3.84
C ALA A 30 17.28 -12.31 2.61
N ARG A 31 15.99 -11.94 2.68
CA ARG A 31 15.33 -11.17 1.63
C ARG A 31 15.90 -9.76 1.49
N LYS A 32 16.18 -9.08 2.61
CA LYS A 32 16.73 -7.72 2.61
C LYS A 32 18.17 -7.69 2.09
N THR A 33 19.01 -8.63 2.52
CA THR A 33 20.39 -8.73 2.06
C THR A 33 20.48 -9.16 0.60
N LEU A 34 19.60 -10.06 0.13
CA LEU A 34 19.51 -10.44 -1.28
C LEU A 34 19.13 -9.26 -2.16
N ILE A 35 18.09 -8.50 -1.78
CA ILE A 35 17.67 -7.31 -2.54
C ILE A 35 18.79 -6.26 -2.57
N ALA A 36 19.45 -6.03 -1.42
CA ALA A 36 20.59 -5.11 -1.36
C ALA A 36 21.76 -5.57 -2.23
N ALA A 37 22.11 -6.87 -2.20
CA ALA A 37 23.17 -7.43 -3.02
C ALA A 37 22.86 -7.33 -4.52
N ILE A 38 21.61 -7.61 -4.93
CA ILE A 38 21.15 -7.44 -6.32
C ILE A 38 21.27 -5.97 -6.73
N MET A 39 20.85 -5.04 -5.87
CA MET A 39 20.94 -3.61 -6.17
C MET A 39 22.39 -3.14 -6.31
N ILE A 40 23.28 -3.57 -5.41
CA ILE A 40 24.71 -3.25 -5.49
C ILE A 40 25.30 -3.82 -6.78
N LEU A 41 24.98 -5.07 -7.12
CA LEU A 41 25.46 -5.71 -8.35
C LEU A 41 24.97 -4.98 -9.60
N LEU A 42 23.71 -4.53 -9.61
CA LEU A 42 23.13 -3.78 -10.72
C LEU A 42 23.78 -2.40 -10.87
N VAL A 43 24.04 -1.71 -9.75
CA VAL A 43 24.73 -0.41 -9.74
C VAL A 43 26.18 -0.55 -10.19
N VAL A 44 26.93 -1.50 -9.62
CA VAL A 44 28.34 -1.76 -9.99
C VAL A 44 28.43 -2.21 -11.44
N GLY A 45 27.54 -3.08 -11.90
CA GLY A 45 27.45 -3.51 -13.29
C GLY A 45 27.13 -2.36 -14.23
N GLY A 46 26.22 -1.46 -13.84
CA GLY A 46 25.90 -0.25 -14.60
C GLY A 46 27.10 0.70 -14.71
N ILE A 47 27.79 0.96 -13.60
CA ILE A 47 28.99 1.80 -13.56
C ILE A 47 30.10 1.19 -14.43
N ALA A 48 30.35 -0.11 -14.33
CA ALA A 48 31.31 -0.81 -15.17
C ALA A 48 30.94 -0.71 -16.66
N LEU A 49 29.66 -0.82 -17.01
CA LEU A 49 29.19 -0.74 -18.39
C LEU A 49 29.33 0.67 -18.98
N VAL A 50 29.10 1.71 -18.16
CA VAL A 50 29.37 3.10 -18.50
C VAL A 50 30.87 3.34 -18.70
N ALA A 51 31.72 2.83 -17.80
CA ALA A 51 33.17 2.96 -17.90
C ALA A 51 33.76 2.25 -19.13
N THR A 52 33.14 1.15 -19.57
CA THR A 52 33.56 0.40 -20.77
C THR A 52 33.10 1.06 -22.08
N GLY A 53 32.49 2.25 -22.04
CA GLY A 53 32.02 2.99 -23.23
C GLY A 53 30.78 2.38 -23.91
N LYS A 54 30.14 1.39 -23.29
CA LYS A 54 28.94 0.70 -23.79
C LYS A 54 27.65 1.42 -23.37
N LEU A 55 27.64 2.75 -23.45
CA LEU A 55 26.50 3.60 -23.07
C LEU A 55 25.20 3.20 -23.78
N GLY A 56 25.27 2.84 -25.06
CA GLY A 56 24.11 2.33 -25.81
C GLY A 56 23.51 1.04 -25.23
N GLY A 57 24.33 0.16 -24.64
CA GLY A 57 23.85 -1.06 -23.99
C GLY A 57 23.07 -0.78 -22.70
N LEU A 58 23.46 0.25 -21.95
CA LEU A 58 22.74 0.67 -20.74
C LEU A 58 21.36 1.24 -21.10
N PHE A 59 21.29 2.10 -22.14
CA PHE A 59 20.02 2.61 -22.65
C PHE A 59 19.15 1.52 -23.26
N ALA A 60 19.73 0.51 -23.92
CA ALA A 60 18.99 -0.64 -24.45
C ALA A 60 18.35 -1.47 -23.33
N ILE A 61 19.06 -1.70 -22.22
CA ILE A 61 18.51 -2.39 -21.05
C ILE A 61 17.41 -1.52 -20.40
N ALA A 62 17.65 -0.22 -20.20
CA ALA A 62 16.66 0.69 -19.64
C ALA A 62 15.39 0.77 -20.50
N ALA A 63 15.53 0.88 -21.82
CA ALA A 63 14.43 0.90 -22.77
C ALA A 63 13.69 -0.45 -22.82
N GLY A 64 14.42 -1.56 -22.79
CA GLY A 64 13.84 -2.91 -22.77
C GLY A 64 13.05 -3.21 -21.49
N LEU A 65 13.47 -2.65 -20.35
CA LEU A 65 12.76 -2.80 -19.08
C LEU A 65 11.64 -1.76 -18.88
N SER A 66 11.58 -0.70 -19.68
CA SER A 66 10.57 0.35 -19.63
C SER A 66 9.10 -0.15 -19.53
N PRO A 67 8.64 -1.11 -20.37
CA PRO A 67 7.27 -1.63 -20.26
C PRO A 67 7.02 -2.39 -18.95
N TRP A 68 8.05 -2.96 -18.34
CA TRP A 68 7.95 -3.67 -17.06
C TRP A 68 7.97 -2.72 -15.87
N ILE A 69 8.79 -1.67 -15.91
CA ILE A 69 8.85 -0.63 -14.87
C ILE A 69 7.51 0.10 -14.79
N SER A 70 6.97 0.51 -15.94
CA SER A 70 5.65 1.15 -16.02
C SER A 70 4.53 0.24 -15.50
N ARG A 71 4.57 -1.05 -15.82
CA ARG A 71 3.61 -2.04 -15.31
C ARG A 71 3.73 -2.25 -13.79
N ALA A 72 4.94 -2.31 -13.26
CA ALA A 72 5.21 -2.45 -11.83
C ALA A 72 4.72 -1.22 -11.03
N LEU A 73 4.98 0.00 -11.52
CA LEU A 73 4.50 1.24 -10.89
C LEU A 73 2.97 1.32 -10.86
N ARG A 74 2.30 0.93 -11.95
CA ARG A 74 0.82 0.87 -12.01
C ARG A 74 0.25 -0.13 -11.01
N LEU A 75 0.85 -1.31 -10.90
CA LEU A 75 0.44 -2.33 -9.94
C LEU A 75 0.65 -1.87 -8.49
N HIS A 76 1.79 -1.22 -8.21
CA HIS A 76 2.08 -0.69 -6.89
C HIS A 76 1.11 0.43 -6.48
N GLY A 77 0.77 1.31 -7.42
CA GLY A 77 -0.26 2.34 -7.22
C GLY A 77 -1.63 1.73 -6.89
N PHE A 78 -2.05 0.73 -7.65
CA PHE A 78 -3.30 0.00 -7.40
C PHE A 78 -3.31 -0.70 -6.04
N TRP A 79 -2.21 -1.35 -5.67
CA TRP A 79 -2.04 -1.97 -4.35
C TRP A 79 -2.14 -0.97 -3.21
N ARG A 80 -1.54 0.23 -3.37
CA ARG A 80 -1.62 1.31 -2.36
C ARG A 80 -3.05 1.83 -2.20
N THR A 81 -3.83 1.88 -3.28
CA THR A 81 -5.26 2.25 -3.24
C THR A 81 -6.09 1.18 -2.55
N ILE A 82 -5.86 -0.11 -2.84
CA ILE A 82 -6.52 -1.22 -2.14
C ILE A 82 -6.16 -1.20 -0.65
N GLN A 83 -4.91 -0.96 -0.29
CA GLN A 83 -4.48 -0.87 1.12
C GLN A 83 -5.16 0.29 1.85
N ARG A 84 -5.39 1.43 1.19
CA ARG A 84 -6.17 2.55 1.77
C ARG A 84 -7.63 2.18 2.00
N MET A 85 -8.21 1.35 1.12
CA MET A 85 -9.57 0.84 1.31
C MET A 85 -9.62 -0.25 2.41
N ARG A 86 -8.58 -1.08 2.54
CA ARG A 86 -8.47 -2.11 3.58
C ARG A 86 -8.08 -1.58 4.95
N GLY A 87 -7.42 -0.41 5.01
CA GLY A 87 -7.02 0.27 6.24
C GLY A 87 -8.10 1.14 6.87
N LYS A 88 -9.27 1.30 6.24
CA LYS A 88 -10.47 1.96 6.81
C LYS A 88 -11.33 1.00 7.64
N GLY A 89 -10.70 0.03 8.30
CA GLY A 89 -11.34 -0.92 9.21
C GLY A 89 -10.75 -0.91 10.62
N GLN A 90 -9.87 0.03 10.95
CA GLN A 90 -9.33 0.18 12.30
C GLN A 90 -9.99 1.40 12.98
N GLU A 91 -10.82 1.12 13.97
CA GLU A 91 -11.48 2.07 14.85
C GLU A 91 -10.51 3.16 15.37
N PRO A 92 -10.86 4.45 15.26
CA PRO A 92 -10.18 5.50 16.00
C PRO A 92 -10.56 5.45 17.49
N PRO A 93 -9.63 5.76 18.42
CA PRO A 93 -9.94 5.84 19.84
C PRO A 93 -10.94 6.96 20.10
N SER A 94 -11.93 6.64 20.93
CA SER A 94 -13.02 7.49 21.37
C SER A 94 -12.55 8.88 21.82
N ALA A 95 -12.79 9.89 20.99
CA ALA A 95 -12.86 11.30 21.36
C ALA A 95 -13.67 12.03 20.26
N ALA A 96 -14.92 12.36 20.57
CA ALA A 96 -15.84 13.23 19.84
C ALA A 96 -15.77 13.17 18.30
N ALA A 97 -16.57 12.28 17.71
CA ALA A 97 -16.73 12.17 16.27
C ALA A 97 -17.21 13.50 15.64
N PRO A 98 -16.60 13.97 14.53
CA PRO A 98 -17.20 14.98 13.67
C PRO A 98 -18.47 14.40 13.01
N PRO A 99 -19.50 15.22 12.75
CA PRO A 99 -20.78 14.73 12.26
C PRO A 99 -20.62 13.96 10.94
N PRO A 100 -21.31 12.81 10.78
CA PRO A 100 -21.31 12.07 9.52
C PRO A 100 -21.83 12.96 8.38
N PRO A 101 -21.41 12.71 7.13
CA PRO A 101 -21.92 13.44 5.98
C PRO A 101 -23.46 13.41 5.96
N ASP A 102 -24.07 14.51 5.53
CA ASP A 102 -25.50 14.92 5.52
C ASP A 102 -26.55 13.92 4.95
N SER A 103 -26.20 12.65 4.81
CA SER A 103 -27.06 11.55 4.37
C SER A 103 -27.86 10.86 5.49
N ALA A 104 -27.50 11.07 6.76
CA ALA A 104 -28.21 10.49 7.90
C ALA A 104 -28.92 11.61 8.68
N MET A 105 -30.24 11.70 8.51
CA MET A 105 -31.08 12.68 9.18
C MET A 105 -30.91 12.60 10.70
N THR A 106 -30.57 13.73 11.33
CA THR A 106 -30.36 13.76 12.78
C THR A 106 -31.70 13.74 13.53
N PRO A 107 -31.74 13.26 14.78
CA PRO A 107 -32.97 13.29 15.59
C PRO A 107 -33.53 14.71 15.77
N ALA A 108 -32.67 15.73 15.88
CA ALA A 108 -33.09 17.12 15.96
C ALA A 108 -33.81 17.57 14.68
N GLN A 109 -33.26 17.23 13.51
CA GLN A 109 -33.91 17.47 12.22
C GLN A 109 -35.25 16.73 12.11
N ALA A 110 -35.39 15.55 12.72
CA ALA A 110 -36.67 14.81 12.76
C ALA A 110 -37.76 15.53 13.53
N TYR A 111 -37.42 16.10 14.68
CA TYR A 111 -38.35 16.93 15.43
C TYR A 111 -38.74 18.18 14.65
N GLU A 112 -37.80 18.81 13.96
CA GLU A 112 -38.06 19.99 13.12
C GLU A 112 -39.01 19.68 11.95
N ILE A 113 -38.78 18.59 11.22
CA ILE A 113 -39.67 18.16 10.12
C ILE A 113 -41.09 17.85 10.62
N LEU A 114 -41.22 17.25 11.81
CA LEU A 114 -42.53 16.99 12.43
C LEU A 114 -43.17 18.24 13.07
N GLY A 115 -42.42 19.33 13.24
CA GLY A 115 -42.85 20.54 13.94
C GLY A 115 -43.09 20.30 15.44
N LEU A 116 -42.22 19.50 16.08
CA LEU A 116 -42.31 19.12 17.50
C LEU A 116 -41.09 19.62 18.28
N ALA A 117 -41.25 19.83 19.59
CA ALA A 117 -40.14 20.12 20.48
C ALA A 117 -39.33 18.84 20.79
N PRO A 118 -38.02 18.94 21.08
CA PRO A 118 -37.22 17.81 21.53
C PRO A 118 -37.82 17.17 22.79
N GLY A 119 -38.02 15.84 22.77
CA GLY A 119 -38.63 15.10 23.88
C GLY A 119 -40.16 14.97 23.84
N ALA A 120 -40.78 15.26 22.69
CA ALA A 120 -42.21 15.00 22.48
C ALA A 120 -42.58 13.52 22.72
N THR A 121 -43.78 13.28 23.23
CA THR A 121 -44.24 11.92 23.54
C THR A 121 -44.50 11.11 22.27
N PRO A 122 -44.45 9.77 22.33
CA PRO A 122 -44.74 8.91 21.18
C PRO A 122 -46.11 9.20 20.53
N GLU A 123 -47.10 9.60 21.32
CA GLU A 123 -48.45 9.96 20.88
C GLU A 123 -48.42 11.22 20.02
N GLN A 124 -47.70 12.25 20.47
CA GLN A 124 -47.51 13.52 19.74
C GLN A 124 -46.79 13.30 18.41
N ILE A 125 -45.79 12.40 18.39
CA ILE A 125 -45.06 12.02 17.17
C ILE A 125 -46.00 11.36 16.16
N ARG A 126 -46.82 10.38 16.58
CA ARG A 126 -47.79 9.71 15.69
C ARG A 126 -48.85 10.65 15.13
N GLU A 127 -49.28 11.64 15.91
CA GLU A 127 -50.24 12.65 15.45
C GLU A 127 -49.63 13.61 14.44
N ALA A 128 -48.44 14.14 14.72
CA ALA A 128 -47.70 15.02 13.80
C ALA A 128 -47.43 14.32 12.46
N HIS A 129 -47.04 13.05 12.49
CA HIS A 129 -46.84 12.24 11.29
C HIS A 129 -48.13 12.06 10.47
N ARG A 130 -49.26 11.74 11.13
CA ARG A 130 -50.57 11.63 10.46
C ARG A 130 -51.01 12.96 9.85
N ARG A 131 -50.76 14.08 10.53
CA ARG A 131 -51.03 15.43 10.02
C ARG A 131 -50.21 15.72 8.76
N LEU A 132 -48.90 15.41 8.80
CA LEU A 132 -47.99 15.60 7.68
C LEU A 132 -48.37 14.74 6.46
N MET A 133 -48.76 13.49 6.67
CA MET A 133 -49.26 12.62 5.60
C MET A 133 -50.54 13.18 4.95
N ARG A 134 -51.51 13.64 5.73
CA ARG A 134 -52.75 14.24 5.18
C ARG A 134 -52.48 15.50 4.36
N ALA A 135 -51.49 16.29 4.75
CA ALA A 135 -51.13 17.52 4.05
C ALA A 135 -50.38 17.27 2.72
N ASN A 136 -49.61 16.18 2.64
CA ASN A 136 -48.75 15.88 1.49
C ASN A 136 -49.26 14.70 0.63
N HIS A 137 -50.41 14.11 0.95
CA HIS A 137 -51.02 13.07 0.10
C HIS A 137 -51.58 13.74 -1.17
N PRO A 138 -51.18 13.32 -2.38
CA PRO A 138 -51.78 13.80 -3.63
C PRO A 138 -53.23 13.35 -3.82
#